data_AF-A0A957MUT9-F1
#
_entry.id   AF-A0A957MUT9-F1
#
_cell.length_a   1.000
_cell.length_b   1.000
_cell.length_c   1.000
_cell.angle_alpha   90.00
_cell.angle_beta   90.00
_cell.angle_gamma   90.00
#
_symmetry.space_group_name_H-M   'P 1'
#
loop_
_entity.id
_entity.type
_entity.pdbx_description
1 polymer ?
#
loop_
_entity_poly.entity_id
_entity_poly.type
_entity_poly.pdbx_seq_one_letter_code
_entity_poly.pdbx_strand_id
1 'polypeptide(L)'
;VAYAHKLGLAMQLTNIIRDVGDDARRGRIYLPISELQRFDVKAHELLRTAPPYAYGDRFDALMRFQAERAHRCYDEAVALLPEADRQAQKPGLMMANIYRTLLREIEAEHFQVLHQRISLTPLRKLWIAMRTNWRGH
;
A
#
# COMPACT_ATOMS: atom_id res chain seq x y z
N VAL A 1 12.47 5.42 17.18
CA VAL A 1 11.18 4.69 17.34
C VAL A 1 10.08 5.24 16.42
N ALA A 2 9.83 6.56 16.40
CA ALA A 2 8.76 7.15 15.58
C ALA A 2 8.88 6.88 14.06
N TYR A 3 10.09 7.00 13.48
CA TYR A 3 10.38 6.64 12.08
C TYR A 3 9.91 5.22 11.73
N ALA A 4 10.42 4.23 12.46
CA ALA A 4 10.14 2.82 12.19
C ALA A 4 8.65 2.50 12.33
N HIS A 5 7.96 3.12 13.29
CA HIS A 5 6.53 2.95 13.47
C HIS A 5 5.73 3.51 12.28
N LYS A 6 6.06 4.73 11.82
CA LYS A 6 5.39 5.35 10.66
C LYS A 6 5.66 4.59 9.37
N LEU A 7 6.89 4.15 9.16
CA LEU A 7 7.25 3.34 8.00
C LEU A 7 6.52 1.99 8.01
N GLY A 8 6.49 1.31 9.16
CA GLY A 8 5.77 0.05 9.32
C GLY A 8 4.27 0.20 9.04
N LEU A 9 3.65 1.27 9.54
CA LEU A 9 2.24 1.58 9.26
C LEU A 9 1.99 1.81 7.76
N ALA A 10 2.85 2.58 7.08
CA ALA A 10 2.73 2.83 5.64
C ALA A 10 2.79 1.53 4.82
N MET A 11 3.73 0.64 5.17
CA MET A 11 3.88 -0.66 4.53
C MET A 11 2.67 -1.56 4.80
N GLN A 12 2.14 -1.55 6.03
CA GLN A 12 0.98 -2.36 6.38
C GLN A 12 -0.29 -1.91 5.67
N LEU A 13 -0.51 -0.60 5.57
CA LEU A 13 -1.62 -0.06 4.77
C LEU A 13 -1.49 -0.45 3.29
N THR A 14 -0.27 -0.44 2.75
CA THR A 14 0.01 -0.87 1.37
C THR A 14 -0.30 -2.37 1.19
N ASN A 15 0.04 -3.22 2.17
CA ASN A 15 -0.31 -4.64 2.14
C ASN A 15 -1.83 -4.85 2.13
N ILE A 16 -2.56 -4.17 3.03
CA ILE A 16 -4.04 -4.24 3.09
C ILE A 16 -4.65 -3.83 1.74
N ILE A 17 -4.15 -2.77 1.12
CA ILE A 17 -4.62 -2.28 -0.19
C ILE A 17 -4.35 -3.33 -1.28
N ARG A 18 -3.14 -3.86 -1.35
CA ARG A 18 -2.73 -4.80 -2.41
C ARG A 18 -3.45 -6.13 -2.33
N ASP A 19 -3.67 -6.63 -1.11
CA ASP A 19 -4.10 -8.00 -0.87
C ASP A 19 -5.62 -8.10 -0.56
N VAL A 20 -6.38 -6.99 -0.62
CA VAL A 20 -7.81 -6.94 -0.26
C VAL A 20 -8.64 -8.04 -0.93
N GLY A 21 -8.43 -8.32 -2.22
CA GLY A 21 -9.13 -9.40 -2.93
C GLY A 21 -8.69 -10.80 -2.52
N ASP A 22 -7.39 -11.01 -2.28
CA ASP A 22 -6.84 -12.28 -1.81
C ASP A 22 -7.31 -12.60 -0.39
N ASP A 23 -7.36 -11.59 0.48
CA ASP A 23 -7.85 -11.70 1.84
C ASP A 23 -9.35 -11.97 1.86
N ALA A 24 -10.12 -11.27 1.01
CA ALA A 24 -11.55 -11.48 0.88
C ALA A 24 -11.89 -12.90 0.42
N ARG A 25 -11.15 -13.46 -0.55
CA ARG A 25 -11.26 -14.88 -0.96
C ARG A 25 -11.02 -15.86 0.19
N ARG A 26 -10.27 -15.45 1.21
CA ARG A 26 -10.01 -16.23 2.43
C ARG A 26 -10.98 -15.88 3.57
N GLY A 27 -12.06 -15.15 3.28
CA GLY A 27 -13.06 -14.75 4.27
C GLY A 27 -12.60 -13.64 5.21
N ARG A 28 -11.58 -12.85 4.85
CA ARG A 28 -10.98 -11.82 5.70
C ARG A 28 -11.11 -10.42 5.09
N ILE A 29 -11.37 -9.44 5.94
CA ILE A 29 -11.37 -8.01 5.58
C ILE A 29 -10.54 -7.27 6.62
N TYR A 30 -9.45 -6.65 6.19
CA TYR A 30 -8.59 -5.83 7.06
C TYR A 30 -8.86 -4.32 6.95
N LEU A 31 -9.76 -3.91 6.06
CA LEU A 31 -10.23 -2.53 5.98
C LEU A 31 -11.08 -2.19 7.22
N PRO A 32 -10.82 -1.07 7.91
CA PRO A 32 -11.60 -0.65 9.07
C PRO A 32 -13.10 -0.54 8.77
N ILE A 33 -13.93 -1.11 9.64
CA ILE A 33 -15.40 -1.12 9.49
C ILE A 33 -15.98 0.30 9.40
N SER A 34 -15.44 1.23 10.19
CA SER A 34 -15.86 2.64 10.15
C SER A 34 -15.57 3.30 8.80
N GLU A 35 -14.50 2.90 8.12
CA GLU A 35 -14.15 3.41 6.78
C GLU A 35 -15.02 2.75 5.71
N LEU A 36 -15.29 1.44 5.82
CA LEU A 36 -16.28 0.77 4.97
C LEU A 36 -17.64 1.47 5.05
N GLN A 37 -18.11 1.77 6.26
CA GLN A 37 -19.36 2.50 6.48
C GLN A 37 -19.31 3.92 5.91
N ARG A 38 -18.22 4.65 6.13
CA ARG A 38 -18.04 6.02 5.64
C ARG A 38 -18.16 6.14 4.12
N PHE A 39 -17.65 5.15 3.39
CA PHE A 39 -17.69 5.12 1.92
C PHE A 39 -18.84 4.24 1.38
N ASP A 40 -19.72 3.76 2.26
CA ASP A 40 -20.84 2.88 1.94
C ASP A 40 -20.44 1.57 1.23
N VAL A 41 -19.22 1.07 1.42
CA VAL A 41 -18.78 -0.23 0.88
C VAL A 41 -19.23 -1.34 1.81
N LYS A 42 -20.03 -2.29 1.33
CA LYS A 42 -20.53 -3.38 2.18
C LYS A 42 -19.51 -4.52 2.22
N ALA A 43 -19.27 -5.05 3.41
CA ALA A 43 -18.34 -6.17 3.61
C ALA A 43 -18.66 -7.39 2.71
N HIS A 44 -19.94 -7.72 2.53
CA HIS A 44 -20.34 -8.85 1.69
C HIS A 44 -20.05 -8.63 0.19
N GLU A 45 -19.98 -7.38 -0.28
CA GLU A 45 -19.59 -7.07 -1.66
C GLU A 45 -18.10 -7.38 -1.88
N LEU A 46 -17.26 -7.09 -0.88
CA LEU A 46 -15.82 -7.38 -0.92
C LEU A 46 -15.54 -8.89 -0.86
N LEU A 47 -16.31 -9.65 -0.07
CA LEU A 47 -16.13 -11.11 0.11
C LEU A 47 -16.51 -11.95 -1.12
N ARG A 48 -16.99 -11.33 -2.20
CA ARG A 48 -17.35 -12.04 -3.43
C ARG A 48 -16.08 -12.63 -4.07
N THR A 49 -16.12 -13.92 -4.36
CA THR A 49 -15.02 -14.64 -5.04
C THR A 49 -15.19 -14.70 -6.56
N ALA A 50 -16.31 -14.20 -7.07
CA ALA A 50 -16.66 -14.18 -8.49
C ALA A 50 -17.39 -12.88 -8.87
N PRO A 51 -17.39 -12.51 -10.17
CA PRO A 51 -18.07 -11.31 -10.66
C PRO A 51 -19.57 -11.23 -10.35
N PRO A 52 -20.17 -10.03 -10.38
CA PRO A 52 -19.50 -8.72 -10.38
C PRO A 52 -18.73 -8.47 -9.08
N TYR A 53 -17.51 -7.95 -9.19
CA TYR A 53 -16.72 -7.47 -8.07
C TYR A 53 -17.24 -6.11 -7.59
N ALA A 54 -16.91 -5.72 -6.36
CA ALA A 54 -17.34 -4.47 -5.73
C ALA A 54 -16.70 -3.19 -6.31
N TYR A 55 -16.32 -3.17 -7.59
CA TYR A 55 -15.77 -1.99 -8.24
C TYR A 55 -16.84 -0.90 -8.41
N GLY A 56 -16.38 0.35 -8.49
CA GLY A 56 -17.21 1.54 -8.66
C GLY A 56 -16.79 2.65 -7.70
N ASP A 57 -17.43 3.82 -7.84
CA ASP A 57 -17.01 5.06 -7.19
C ASP A 57 -16.83 4.94 -5.66
N ARG A 58 -17.70 4.17 -4.98
CA ARG A 58 -17.61 3.92 -3.53
C ARG A 58 -16.33 3.21 -3.15
N PHE A 59 -15.99 2.13 -3.85
CA PHE A 59 -14.78 1.36 -3.61
C PHE A 59 -13.54 2.16 -4.00
N ASP A 60 -13.56 2.83 -5.16
CA ASP A 60 -12.46 3.69 -5.60
C ASP A 60 -12.17 4.82 -4.61
N ALA A 61 -13.21 5.47 -4.08
CA ALA A 61 -13.06 6.51 -3.08
C ALA A 61 -12.45 5.97 -1.77
N LEU A 62 -12.91 4.81 -1.30
CA LEU A 62 -12.32 4.12 -0.15
C LEU A 62 -10.83 3.80 -0.40
N MET A 63 -10.50 3.23 -1.55
CA MET A 63 -9.13 2.82 -1.86
C MET A 63 -8.19 4.02 -1.99
N ARG A 64 -8.64 5.12 -2.60
CA ARG A 64 -7.89 6.39 -2.63
C ARG A 64 -7.66 6.93 -1.23
N PHE A 65 -8.67 6.93 -0.37
CA PHE A 65 -8.52 7.35 1.03
C PHE A 65 -7.44 6.55 1.77
N GLN A 66 -7.40 5.23 1.55
CA GLN A 66 -6.36 4.38 2.13
C GLN A 66 -4.97 4.64 1.54
N ALA A 67 -4.88 4.83 0.23
CA ALA A 67 -3.63 5.11 -0.46
C ALA A 67 -3.03 6.46 -0.03
N GLU A 68 -3.86 7.51 0.06
CA GLU A 68 -3.46 8.81 0.59
C GLU A 68 -2.93 8.71 2.02
N ARG A 69 -3.59 7.91 2.88
CA ARG A 69 -3.11 7.65 4.24
C ARG A 69 -1.75 6.94 4.25
N ALA A 70 -1.54 5.96 3.38
CA ALA A 70 -0.27 5.27 3.25
C ALA A 70 0.85 6.21 2.75
N HIS A 71 0.59 7.03 1.72
CA HIS A 71 1.54 8.03 1.22
C HIS A 71 1.93 9.02 2.30
N ARG A 72 0.96 9.54 3.07
CA ARG A 72 1.23 10.44 4.20
C ARG A 72 2.13 9.78 5.24
N CYS A 73 1.88 8.52 5.58
CA CYS A 73 2.73 7.78 6.52
C CYS A 73 4.16 7.60 5.99
N TYR A 74 4.35 7.37 4.68
CA TYR A 74 5.69 7.34 4.08
C TYR A 74 6.39 8.70 4.19
N ASP A 75 5.69 9.78 3.87
CA ASP A 75 6.26 11.13 3.91
C ASP A 75 6.63 11.55 5.33
N GLU A 76 5.75 11.28 6.31
CA GLU A 76 6.03 11.49 7.74
C GLU A 76 7.21 10.65 8.22
N ALA A 77 7.32 9.38 7.79
CA ALA A 77 8.46 8.55 8.15
C ALA A 77 9.77 9.17 7.62
N VAL A 78 9.83 9.52 6.34
CA VAL A 78 11.04 10.11 5.75
C VAL A 78 11.42 11.43 6.43
N ALA A 79 10.43 12.27 6.79
CA ALA A 79 10.67 13.51 7.52
C ALA A 79 11.23 13.30 8.94
N LEU A 80 10.90 12.16 9.57
CA LEU A 80 11.40 11.79 10.90
C LEU A 80 12.78 11.12 10.89
N LEU A 81 13.37 10.82 9.74
CA LEU A 81 14.64 10.12 9.63
C LEU A 81 15.83 11.11 9.64
N PRO A 82 16.65 11.14 10.71
CA PRO A 82 17.84 11.97 10.75
C PRO A 82 18.83 11.56 9.67
N GLU A 83 19.60 12.53 9.16
CA GLU A 83 20.59 12.28 8.10
C GLU A 83 21.67 11.27 8.53
N ALA A 84 22.11 11.36 9.79
CA ALA A 84 23.07 10.42 10.38
C ALA A 84 22.59 8.95 10.37
N ASP A 85 21.28 8.72 10.44
CA ASP A 85 20.70 7.37 10.48
C ASP A 85 20.40 6.79 9.10
N ARG A 86 20.48 7.60 8.02
CA ARG A 86 20.10 7.17 6.66
C ARG A 86 20.90 5.96 6.18
N GLN A 87 22.19 5.93 6.50
CA GLN A 87 23.07 4.80 6.13
C GLN A 87 22.61 3.50 6.79
N ALA A 88 22.33 3.54 8.10
CA ALA A 88 21.87 2.38 8.85
C ALA A 88 20.47 1.93 8.41
N GLN A 89 19.62 2.88 7.98
CA GLN A 89 18.26 2.61 7.54
C GLN A 89 18.11 2.30 6.04
N LYS A 90 19.23 2.14 5.29
CA LYS A 90 19.22 1.84 3.86
C LYS A 90 18.27 0.69 3.47
N PRO A 91 18.28 -0.48 4.13
CA PRO A 91 17.33 -1.56 3.80
C PRO A 91 15.87 -1.15 3.98
N GLY A 92 15.56 -0.39 5.04
CA GLY A 92 14.22 0.14 5.29
C GLY A 92 13.78 1.13 4.21
N LEU A 93 14.67 2.03 3.78
CA LEU A 93 14.41 2.97 2.69
C LEU A 93 14.20 2.28 1.34
N MET A 94 14.96 1.21 1.06
CA MET A 94 14.74 0.40 -0.15
C MET A 94 13.36 -0.25 -0.14
N MET A 95 12.96 -0.86 0.98
CA MET A 95 11.63 -1.44 1.12
C MET A 95 10.53 -0.38 1.02
N ALA A 96 10.72 0.79 1.64
CA ALA A 96 9.80 1.92 1.53
C ALA A 96 9.58 2.32 0.06
N ASN A 97 10.67 2.45 -0.71
CA ASN A 97 10.59 2.81 -2.12
C ASN A 97 9.91 1.73 -2.98
N ILE A 98 10.20 0.45 -2.74
CA ILE A 98 9.54 -0.66 -3.45
C ILE A 98 8.04 -0.65 -3.17
N TYR A 99 7.63 -0.57 -1.91
CA TYR A 99 6.22 -0.61 -1.54
C TYR A 99 5.47 0.63 -1.98
N ARG A 100 6.06 1.82 -1.83
CA ARG A 100 5.45 3.06 -2.33
C ARG A 100 5.32 3.07 -3.85
N THR A 101 6.27 2.47 -4.57
CA THR A 101 6.15 2.30 -6.02
C THR A 101 5.03 1.32 -6.37
N LEU A 102 4.93 0.20 -5.66
CA LEU A 102 3.83 -0.75 -5.85
C LEU A 102 2.47 -0.11 -5.60
N LEU A 103 2.34 0.72 -4.57
CA LEU A 103 1.12 1.47 -4.31
C LEU A 103 0.73 2.37 -5.50
N ARG A 104 1.71 3.06 -6.10
CA ARG A 104 1.49 3.88 -7.30
C ARG A 104 1.06 3.08 -8.52
N GLU A 105 1.57 1.85 -8.70
CA GLU A 105 1.07 0.97 -9.76
C GLU A 105 -0.38 0.55 -9.50
N ILE A 106 -0.73 0.26 -8.23
CA ILE A 106 -2.10 -0.05 -7.86
C ILE A 106 -3.05 1.12 -8.15
N GLU A 107 -2.61 2.35 -7.86
CA GLU A 107 -3.34 3.58 -8.19
C GLU A 107 -3.51 3.75 -9.71
N ALA A 108 -2.45 3.50 -10.49
CA ALA A 108 -2.46 3.62 -11.95
C ALA A 108 -3.37 2.57 -12.64
N GLU A 109 -3.50 1.40 -12.03
CA GLU A 109 -4.39 0.31 -12.43
C GLU A 109 -5.79 0.46 -11.79
N HIS A 110 -6.19 1.66 -11.39
CA HIS A 110 -7.52 1.96 -10.84
C HIS A 110 -7.97 1.00 -9.71
N PHE A 111 -7.04 0.62 -8.83
CA PHE A 111 -7.29 -0.29 -7.71
C PHE A 111 -7.97 -1.60 -8.13
N GLN A 112 -7.61 -2.18 -9.29
CA GLN A 112 -8.11 -3.47 -9.74
C GLN A 112 -7.54 -4.65 -8.92
N VAL A 113 -7.67 -4.60 -7.58
CA VAL A 113 -7.08 -5.53 -6.60
C VAL A 113 -8.05 -6.59 -6.07
N LEU A 114 -9.35 -6.51 -6.40
CA LEU A 114 -10.34 -7.52 -6.00
C LEU A 114 -10.18 -8.82 -6.80
N HIS A 115 -9.82 -8.74 -8.08
CA HIS A 115 -9.80 -9.92 -8.97
C HIS A 115 -8.40 -10.35 -9.43
N GLN A 116 -7.40 -9.46 -9.37
CA GLN A 116 -6.04 -9.73 -9.82
C GLN A 116 -5.01 -9.20 -8.82
N ARG A 117 -3.78 -9.70 -8.95
CA ARG A 117 -2.64 -9.24 -8.14
C ARG A 117 -1.78 -8.29 -8.95
N ILE A 118 -1.72 -7.04 -8.50
CA ILE A 118 -0.79 -6.05 -9.05
C ILE A 118 0.56 -6.23 -8.35
N SER A 119 1.63 -6.36 -9.14
CA SER A 119 2.97 -6.59 -8.60
C SER A 119 4.06 -5.96 -9.46
N LEU A 120 5.15 -5.56 -8.82
CA LEU A 120 6.35 -5.12 -9.52
C LEU A 120 7.15 -6.32 -10.01
N THR A 121 7.67 -6.25 -11.24
CA THR A 121 8.59 -7.26 -11.78
C THR A 121 9.86 -7.33 -10.94
N PRO A 122 10.53 -8.50 -10.86
CA PRO A 122 11.80 -8.65 -10.12
C PRO A 122 12.86 -7.62 -10.55
N LEU A 123 12.98 -7.37 -11.86
CA LEU A 123 13.90 -6.38 -12.42
C LEU A 123 13.58 -4.96 -11.95
N ARG A 124 12.30 -4.58 -11.93
CA ARG A 124 11.86 -3.26 -11.46
C ARG A 124 12.15 -3.07 -9.96
N LYS A 125 11.94 -4.12 -9.14
CA LYS A 125 12.33 -4.10 -7.71
C LYS A 125 13.83 -3.91 -7.54
N LEU A 126 14.64 -4.66 -8.29
CA LEU A 126 16.10 -4.56 -8.25
C LEU A 126 16.58 -3.15 -8.63
N TRP A 127 16.03 -2.60 -9.71
CA TRP A 127 16.35 -1.24 -10.16
C TRP A 127 16.01 -0.18 -9.10
N ILE A 128 14.84 -0.27 -8.45
CA ILE A 128 14.45 0.64 -7.36
C ILE A 128 15.42 0.54 -6.18
N ALA A 129 15.79 -0.68 -5.78
CA ALA A 129 16.74 -0.91 -4.68
C ALA A 129 18.12 -0.31 -4.99
N MET A 130 18.64 -0.54 -6.20
CA MET A 130 19.92 0.01 -6.67
C MET A 130 19.91 1.54 -6.72
N ARG A 131 18.84 2.16 -7.23
CA ARG A 131 18.72 3.63 -7.29
C ARG A 131 18.70 4.28 -5.91
N THR A 132 18.12 3.61 -4.93
CA THR A 132 18.11 4.07 -3.53
C THR A 132 19.52 4.09 -2.94
N ASN A 133 20.39 3.15 -3.35
CA ASN A 133 21.79 3.12 -2.94
C ASN A 133 22.62 4.27 -3.53
N TRP A 134 22.31 4.72 -4.75
CA TRP A 134 23.06 5.80 -5.42
C TRP A 134 22.77 7.18 -4.83
N ARG A 135 21.51 7.47 -4.46
CA ARG A 135 21.10 8.80 -3.93
C ARG A 135 21.44 9.04 -2.45
N GLY A 136 22.19 8.14 -1.82
CA GLY A 136 22.64 8.23 -0.43
C GLY A 136 24.10 8.63 -0.26
N HIS A 137 24.69 9.29 -1.26
CA HIS A 137 26.02 9.91 -1.23
C HIS A 137 25.89 11.41 -1.45
#